data_AF-A0A6P1F2J9-F1
#
_entry.id   AF-A0A6P1F2J9-F1
#
_cell.length_a   1.000
_cell.length_b   1.000
_cell.length_c   1.000
_cell.angle_alpha   90.00
_cell.angle_beta   90.00
_cell.angle_gamma   90.00
#
_symmetry.space_group_name_H-M   'P 1'
#
loop_
_entity.id
_entity.type
_entity.pdbx_description
1 polymer ?
#
loop_
_entity_poly.entity_id
_entity_poly.type
_entity_poly.pdbx_seq_one_letter_code
_entity_poly.pdbx_strand_id
1 'polypeptide(L)'
;MNQPEWWNNATIPDIARVAETATAWKNFEPAAAAASDVIAREVQERHGVDVTTLVADERARAGEERTEAVQLIAEADRLDRAATPTEDRDRPTDVIDQLDRAARAPDQDAQRGVDGADNPSEQRSQSANGDQSRQGSAESTALRADAGNAYDSAERREAYAASLAGPRVSAEDITVRMRAATNQGRPPQDAVTSPSRSGNRTAAPRHVLTRTRERGDRSR
;
A
#
# COMPACT_ATOMS: atom_id res chain seq x y z
N MET A 1 26.28 24.05 14.53
CA MET A 1 26.21 22.58 14.61
C MET A 1 27.64 22.07 14.74
N ASN A 2 28.07 21.72 15.95
CA ASN A 2 29.32 21.01 16.14
C ASN A 2 29.00 19.88 17.12
N GLN A 3 28.49 18.77 16.59
CA GLN A 3 28.10 17.59 17.38
C GLN A 3 29.23 16.56 17.27
N PRO A 4 30.23 16.59 18.17
CA PRO A 4 31.40 15.70 18.08
C PRO A 4 31.01 14.22 18.18
N GLU A 5 29.96 13.90 18.94
CA GLU A 5 29.43 12.53 19.07
C GLU A 5 28.95 11.94 17.75
N TRP A 6 28.40 12.75 16.85
CA TRP A 6 27.99 12.26 15.53
C TRP A 6 29.20 11.86 14.70
N TRP A 7 30.22 12.72 14.64
CA TRP A 7 31.45 12.45 13.89
C TRP A 7 32.24 11.24 14.40
N ASN A 8 32.11 10.89 15.68
CA ASN A 8 32.74 9.70 16.25
C ASN A 8 32.03 8.40 15.83
N ASN A 9 30.74 8.45 15.52
CA ASN A 9 29.93 7.30 15.15
C ASN A 9 29.59 7.22 13.66
N ALA A 10 29.78 8.32 12.92
CA ALA A 10 29.40 8.42 11.52
C ALA A 10 30.34 7.58 10.65
N THR A 11 29.74 6.78 9.77
CA THR A 11 30.48 6.05 8.75
C THR A 11 30.72 6.94 7.52
N ILE A 12 31.68 6.58 6.65
CA ILE A 12 31.91 7.30 5.38
C ILE A 12 30.63 7.40 4.52
N PRO A 13 29.82 6.34 4.35
CA PRO A 13 28.53 6.42 3.68
C PRO A 13 27.57 7.44 4.31
N ASP A 14 27.53 7.53 5.65
CA ASP A 14 26.66 8.49 6.35
C ASP A 14 27.12 9.92 6.12
N ILE A 15 28.43 10.16 6.19
CA ILE A 15 29.03 11.47 5.92
C ILE A 15 28.74 11.90 4.47
N ALA A 16 28.92 11.00 3.50
CA ALA A 16 28.63 11.27 2.10
C ALA A 16 27.15 11.64 1.88
N ARG A 17 26.22 10.88 2.48
CA ARG A 17 24.77 11.14 2.38
C ARG A 17 24.38 12.51 2.95
N VAL A 18 24.94 12.89 4.11
CA VAL A 18 24.65 14.20 4.71
C VAL A 18 25.29 15.31 3.88
N ALA A 19 26.50 15.12 3.35
CA ALA A 19 27.17 16.08 2.47
C ALA A 19 26.38 16.35 1.18
N GLU A 20 25.85 15.30 0.54
CA GLU A 20 24.98 15.42 -0.63
C GLU A 20 23.72 16.22 -0.30
N THR A 21 23.09 15.91 0.83
CA THR A 21 21.87 16.59 1.27
C THR A 21 22.13 18.06 1.56
N ALA A 22 23.20 18.38 2.29
CA ALA A 22 23.59 19.77 2.57
C ALA A 22 23.90 20.53 1.26
N THR A 23 24.61 19.90 0.33
CA THR A 23 24.95 20.49 -0.97
C THR A 23 23.72 20.77 -1.83
N ALA A 24 22.74 19.86 -1.84
CA ALA A 24 21.51 20.03 -2.60
C ALA A 24 20.65 21.21 -2.07
N TRP A 25 20.71 21.49 -0.76
CA TRP A 25 19.86 22.49 -0.11
C TRP A 25 20.57 23.81 0.21
N LYS A 26 21.89 23.91 0.00
CA LYS A 26 22.68 25.09 0.40
C LYS A 26 22.22 26.43 -0.18
N ASN A 27 21.58 26.41 -1.35
CA ASN A 27 21.07 27.62 -2.01
C ASN A 27 19.70 28.07 -1.47
N PHE A 28 19.02 27.21 -0.71
CA PHE A 28 17.67 27.44 -0.20
C PHE A 28 17.66 27.69 1.31
N GLU A 29 18.55 27.03 2.04
CA GLU A 29 18.61 27.09 3.51
C GLU A 29 20.00 27.53 3.99
N PRO A 30 20.13 28.64 4.75
CA PRO A 30 21.42 29.10 5.25
C PRO A 30 22.05 28.08 6.23
N ALA A 31 21.21 27.30 6.94
CA ALA A 31 21.67 26.21 7.78
C ALA A 31 22.33 25.08 6.97
N ALA A 32 21.84 24.81 5.75
CA ALA A 32 22.43 23.80 4.86
C ALA A 32 23.75 24.27 4.26
N ALA A 33 23.89 25.57 3.94
CA ALA A 33 25.16 26.15 3.54
C ALA A 33 26.21 26.04 4.66
N ALA A 34 25.87 26.46 5.89
CA ALA A 34 26.75 26.32 7.04
C ALA A 34 27.12 24.86 7.35
N ALA A 35 26.16 23.94 7.17
CA ALA A 35 26.43 22.51 7.33
C ALA A 35 27.40 21.99 6.25
N SER A 36 27.22 22.39 4.98
CA SER A 36 28.12 22.03 3.89
C SER A 36 29.56 22.45 4.17
N ASP A 37 29.76 23.66 4.69
CA ASP A 37 31.09 24.19 5.03
C ASP A 37 31.72 23.44 6.21
N VAL A 38 30.94 23.16 7.26
CA VAL A 38 31.40 22.37 8.41
C VAL A 38 31.78 20.96 7.98
N ILE A 39 30.98 20.32 7.15
CA ILE A 39 31.23 18.96 6.65
C ILE A 39 32.51 18.95 5.80
N ALA A 40 32.66 19.90 4.87
CA ALA A 40 33.86 19.99 4.04
C ALA A 40 35.14 20.11 4.89
N ARG A 41 35.12 20.98 5.91
CA ARG A 41 36.24 21.17 6.83
C ARG A 41 36.55 19.90 7.64
N GLU A 42 35.56 19.32 8.29
CA GLU A 42 35.77 18.12 9.14
C GLU A 42 36.23 16.91 8.33
N VAL A 43 35.72 16.74 7.10
CA VAL A 43 36.17 15.66 6.22
C VAL A 43 37.62 15.85 5.81
N GLN A 44 38.01 17.08 5.46
CA GLN A 44 39.40 17.40 5.15
C GLN A 44 40.32 17.22 6.36
N GLU A 45 39.89 17.63 7.56
CA GLU A 45 40.68 17.52 8.80
C GLU A 45 40.85 16.06 9.25
N ARG A 46 39.80 15.23 9.17
CA ARG A 46 39.79 13.86 9.71
C ARG A 46 40.23 12.81 8.71
N HIS A 47 39.83 12.96 7.45
CA HIS A 47 40.06 11.97 6.40
C HIS A 47 41.13 12.41 5.40
N GLY A 48 41.51 13.69 5.38
CA GLY A 48 42.53 14.20 4.47
C GLY A 48 42.10 14.26 3.00
N VAL A 49 40.82 13.97 2.70
CA VAL A 49 40.25 13.93 1.37
C VAL A 49 39.23 15.05 1.23
N ASP A 50 39.09 15.61 0.03
CA ASP A 50 38.04 16.59 -0.26
C ASP A 50 36.65 15.91 -0.25
N VAL A 51 35.66 16.58 0.36
CA VAL A 51 34.30 16.04 0.49
C VAL A 51 33.65 15.71 -0.85
N THR A 52 33.97 16.45 -1.92
CA THR A 52 33.40 16.17 -3.25
C THR A 52 33.97 14.88 -3.85
N THR A 53 35.24 14.59 -3.55
CA THR A 53 35.88 13.32 -3.96
C THR A 53 35.31 12.16 -3.15
N LEU A 54 35.17 12.32 -1.83
CA LEU A 54 34.57 11.30 -0.97
C LEU A 54 33.13 10.95 -1.39
N VAL A 55 32.32 11.95 -1.71
CA VAL A 55 30.95 11.75 -2.22
C VAL A 55 30.94 11.07 -3.59
N ALA A 56 31.87 11.42 -4.48
CA ALA A 56 31.98 10.80 -5.80
C ALA A 56 32.36 9.31 -5.69
N ASP A 57 33.33 8.97 -4.85
CA ASP A 57 33.76 7.60 -4.62
C ASP A 57 32.65 6.75 -4.00
N GLU A 58 31.93 7.29 -3.02
CA GLU A 58 30.80 6.59 -2.40
C GLU A 58 29.66 6.37 -3.39
N ARG A 59 29.39 7.36 -4.26
CA ARG A 59 28.40 7.21 -5.34
C ARG A 59 28.81 6.11 -6.32
N ALA A 60 30.09 6.02 -6.68
CA ALA A 60 30.59 4.97 -7.57
C ALA A 60 30.39 3.59 -6.93
N ARG A 61 30.82 3.42 -5.67
CA ARG A 61 30.69 2.17 -4.92
C ARG A 61 29.22 1.74 -4.77
N ALA A 62 28.33 2.66 -4.40
CA ALA A 62 26.90 2.40 -4.34
C ALA A 62 26.29 2.07 -5.72
N GLY A 63 26.86 2.57 -6.81
CA GLY A 63 26.45 2.24 -8.18
C GLY A 63 26.84 0.81 -8.57
N GLU A 64 28.04 0.38 -8.18
CA GLU A 64 28.52 -1.00 -8.36
C GLU A 64 27.65 -1.99 -7.58
N GLU A 65 27.43 -1.74 -6.29
CA GLU A 65 26.56 -2.57 -5.44
C GLU A 65 25.13 -2.68 -5.99
N ARG A 66 24.58 -1.59 -6.53
CA ARG A 66 23.26 -1.62 -7.20
C ARG A 66 23.28 -2.47 -8.46
N THR A 67 24.36 -2.41 -9.23
CA THR A 67 24.52 -3.20 -10.45
C THR A 67 24.61 -4.68 -10.11
N GLU A 68 25.39 -5.04 -9.09
CA GLU A 68 25.47 -6.40 -8.56
C GLU A 68 24.11 -6.88 -8.04
N ALA A 69 23.40 -6.06 -7.26
CA ALA A 69 22.08 -6.40 -6.76
C ALA A 69 21.09 -6.66 -7.90
N VAL A 70 21.12 -5.85 -8.97
CA VAL A 70 20.29 -6.07 -10.17
C VAL A 70 20.66 -7.37 -10.88
N GLN A 71 21.95 -7.70 -10.95
CA GLN A 71 22.40 -8.97 -11.54
C GLN A 71 21.92 -10.17 -10.71
N LEU A 72 22.03 -10.10 -9.38
CA LEU A 72 21.55 -11.16 -8.48
C LEU A 72 20.03 -11.35 -8.59
N ILE A 73 19.26 -10.26 -8.68
CA ILE A 73 17.81 -10.34 -8.91
C ILE A 73 17.51 -11.01 -10.26
N ALA A 74 18.21 -10.62 -11.33
CA ALA A 74 18.01 -11.22 -12.65
C ALA A 74 18.43 -12.70 -12.69
N GLU A 75 19.44 -13.08 -11.92
CA GLU A 75 19.87 -14.48 -11.76
C GLU A 75 18.85 -15.30 -10.97
N ALA A 76 18.31 -14.74 -9.87
CA ALA A 76 17.23 -15.36 -9.11
C ALA A 76 15.99 -15.59 -9.98
N ASP A 77 15.55 -14.58 -10.75
CA ASP A 77 14.42 -14.70 -11.69
C ASP A 77 14.65 -15.79 -12.74
N ARG A 78 15.91 -15.94 -13.20
CA ARG A 78 16.29 -16.99 -14.14
C ARG A 78 16.19 -18.37 -13.48
N LEU A 79 16.68 -18.49 -12.25
CA LEU A 79 16.66 -19.74 -11.49
C LEU A 79 15.23 -20.15 -11.15
N ASP A 80 14.38 -19.22 -10.74
CA ASP A 80 12.95 -19.46 -10.48
C ASP A 80 12.21 -19.94 -11.74
N ARG A 81 12.53 -19.37 -12.91
CA ARG A 81 11.98 -19.82 -14.19
C ARG A 81 12.49 -21.20 -14.60
N ALA A 82 13.71 -21.56 -14.26
CA ALA A 82 14.28 -22.88 -14.55
C ALA A 82 13.77 -23.95 -13.57
N ALA A 83 13.48 -23.56 -12.32
CA ALA A 83 12.98 -24.44 -11.27
C ALA A 83 11.47 -24.72 -11.39
N THR A 84 10.72 -23.89 -12.13
CA THR A 84 9.31 -24.14 -12.46
C THR A 84 9.24 -25.12 -13.64
N PRO A 85 8.86 -26.39 -13.44
CA PRO A 85 8.66 -27.32 -14.55
C PRO A 85 7.54 -26.77 -15.44
N THR A 86 7.67 -26.96 -16.74
CA THR A 86 6.73 -26.47 -17.76
C THR A 86 5.30 -27.00 -17.58
N GLU A 87 5.09 -27.96 -16.67
CA GLU A 87 3.82 -28.60 -16.36
C GLU A 87 2.74 -27.66 -15.76
N ASP A 88 3.11 -26.54 -15.13
CA ASP A 88 2.14 -25.57 -14.60
C ASP A 88 1.81 -24.44 -15.58
N ARG A 89 2.55 -24.31 -16.69
CA ARG A 89 2.34 -23.24 -17.68
C ARG A 89 1.19 -23.54 -18.64
N ASP A 90 0.88 -24.82 -18.83
CA ASP A 90 -0.24 -25.31 -19.66
C ASP A 90 -1.52 -25.61 -18.85
N ARG A 91 -1.49 -25.50 -17.51
CA ARG A 91 -2.66 -25.67 -16.64
C ARG A 91 -3.62 -24.48 -16.48
N PRO A 92 -3.33 -23.21 -16.83
CA PRO A 92 -4.28 -22.14 -16.58
C PRO A 92 -5.52 -22.24 -17.49
N THR A 93 -5.41 -22.86 -18.67
CA THR A 93 -6.58 -23.16 -19.53
C THR A 93 -7.33 -24.38 -19.05
N ASP A 94 -6.64 -25.40 -18.53
CA ASP A 94 -7.28 -26.66 -18.12
C ASP A 94 -8.19 -26.46 -16.90
N VAL A 95 -7.82 -25.57 -15.97
CA VAL A 95 -8.69 -25.21 -14.84
C VAL A 95 -9.91 -24.39 -15.29
N ILE A 96 -9.75 -23.46 -16.25
CA ILE A 96 -10.86 -22.68 -16.81
C ILE A 96 -11.80 -23.60 -17.60
N ASP A 97 -11.26 -24.48 -18.44
CA ASP A 97 -12.01 -25.47 -19.24
C ASP A 97 -12.70 -26.51 -18.34
N GLN A 98 -12.06 -26.92 -17.24
CA GLN A 98 -12.64 -27.81 -16.25
C GLN A 98 -13.79 -27.14 -15.49
N LEU A 99 -13.65 -25.85 -15.15
CA LEU A 99 -14.68 -25.07 -14.50
C LEU A 99 -15.86 -24.79 -15.45
N ASP A 100 -15.59 -24.50 -16.73
CA ASP A 100 -16.62 -24.28 -17.75
C ASP A 100 -17.37 -25.58 -18.08
N ARG A 101 -16.68 -26.73 -18.07
CA ARG A 101 -17.30 -28.06 -18.19
C ARG A 101 -18.16 -28.40 -16.97
N ALA A 102 -17.71 -28.07 -15.76
CA ALA A 102 -18.48 -28.25 -14.53
C ALA A 102 -19.73 -27.35 -14.49
N ALA A 103 -19.63 -26.13 -15.03
CA ALA A 103 -20.76 -25.20 -15.15
C ALA A 103 -21.82 -25.63 -16.17
N ARG A 104 -21.46 -26.46 -17.16
CA ARG A 104 -22.39 -27.04 -18.16
C ARG A 104 -23.01 -28.38 -17.75
N ALA A 105 -22.55 -28.99 -16.66
CA ALA A 105 -23.10 -30.24 -16.13
C ALA A 105 -24.53 -30.15 -15.54
N PRO A 106 -25.02 -29.03 -14.96
CA PRO A 106 -26.33 -29.02 -14.30
C PRO A 106 -27.54 -29.01 -15.26
N ASP A 107 -27.34 -28.85 -16.58
CA ASP A 107 -28.47 -28.84 -17.54
C ASP A 107 -28.95 -30.24 -17.96
N GLN A 108 -28.14 -31.29 -17.77
CA GLN A 108 -28.51 -32.65 -18.20
C GLN A 108 -29.53 -33.32 -17.26
N ASP A 109 -29.57 -32.91 -15.99
CA ASP A 109 -30.56 -33.39 -15.02
C ASP A 109 -31.93 -32.72 -15.23
N ALA A 110 -31.98 -31.53 -15.83
CA ALA A 110 -33.22 -30.83 -16.17
C ALA A 110 -33.93 -31.45 -17.40
N GLN A 111 -33.18 -32.07 -18.32
CA GLN A 111 -33.73 -32.64 -19.56
C GLN A 111 -34.23 -34.08 -19.40
N ARG A 112 -33.91 -34.77 -18.30
CA ARG A 112 -34.40 -36.13 -18.03
C ARG A 112 -35.80 -36.19 -17.41
N GLY A 113 -36.39 -35.04 -17.10
CA GLY A 113 -37.73 -34.92 -16.51
C GLY A 113 -38.86 -34.60 -17.48
N VAL A 114 -38.61 -34.52 -18.79
CA VAL A 114 -39.57 -33.96 -19.77
C VAL A 114 -40.27 -35.02 -20.64
N ASP A 115 -40.32 -36.28 -20.19
CA ASP A 115 -41.19 -37.30 -20.78
C ASP A 115 -42.46 -37.44 -19.92
N GLY A 116 -43.36 -36.46 -20.00
CA GLY A 116 -44.59 -36.50 -19.23
C GLY A 116 -45.54 -35.32 -19.44
N ALA A 117 -46.44 -35.49 -20.41
CA ALA A 117 -47.76 -34.87 -20.53
C ALA A 117 -47.90 -33.47 -21.17
N ASP A 118 -48.72 -33.47 -22.23
CA ASP A 118 -49.35 -32.35 -22.92
C ASP A 118 -50.08 -31.35 -22.00
N ASN A 119 -49.83 -30.04 -22.20
CA ASN A 119 -50.90 -29.03 -22.32
C ASN A 119 -50.35 -27.64 -22.72
N PRO A 120 -50.67 -27.11 -23.93
CA PRO A 120 -50.19 -25.80 -24.38
C PRO A 120 -50.98 -24.60 -23.78
N SER A 121 -51.97 -24.85 -22.92
CA SER A 121 -52.86 -23.82 -22.36
C SER A 121 -52.35 -23.20 -21.05
N GLU A 122 -51.42 -23.84 -20.35
CA GLU A 122 -50.90 -23.34 -19.06
C GLU A 122 -49.71 -22.39 -19.24
N GLN A 123 -49.01 -22.48 -20.37
CA GLN A 123 -47.80 -21.70 -20.63
C GLN A 123 -48.07 -20.22 -20.92
N ARG A 124 -49.28 -19.87 -21.37
CA ARG A 124 -49.71 -18.47 -21.56
C ARG A 124 -50.08 -17.78 -20.25
N SER A 125 -50.42 -18.55 -19.20
CA SER A 125 -50.76 -18.02 -17.88
C SER A 125 -49.52 -17.78 -17.01
N GLN A 126 -48.37 -18.37 -17.36
CA GLN A 126 -47.11 -18.24 -16.61
C GLN A 126 -46.19 -17.12 -17.13
N SER A 127 -46.38 -16.63 -18.36
CA SER A 127 -45.70 -15.42 -18.87
C SER A 127 -46.25 -14.10 -18.28
N ALA A 128 -47.16 -14.18 -17.30
CA ALA A 128 -47.63 -13.02 -16.54
C ALA A 128 -46.76 -12.69 -15.31
N ASN A 129 -45.63 -13.37 -15.09
CA ASN A 129 -44.70 -13.06 -14.01
C ASN A 129 -43.51 -12.26 -14.55
N GLY A 130 -43.67 -10.94 -14.60
CA GLY A 130 -42.60 -9.95 -14.81
C GLY A 130 -41.60 -9.86 -13.64
N ASP A 131 -41.23 -11.00 -13.06
CA ASP A 131 -40.37 -11.11 -11.88
C ASP A 131 -39.00 -11.75 -12.20
N GLN A 132 -38.87 -12.42 -13.37
CA GLN A 132 -37.60 -13.04 -13.77
C GLN A 132 -36.50 -12.02 -14.11
N SER A 133 -36.86 -10.84 -14.62
CA SER A 133 -35.89 -9.74 -14.83
C SER A 133 -35.44 -9.09 -13.52
N ARG A 134 -36.26 -9.16 -12.46
CA ARG A 134 -35.90 -8.70 -11.11
C ARG A 134 -35.06 -9.74 -10.38
N GLN A 135 -35.34 -11.03 -10.57
CA GLN A 135 -34.56 -12.14 -10.01
C GLN A 135 -33.15 -12.18 -10.59
N GLY A 136 -32.94 -12.04 -11.90
CA GLY A 136 -31.59 -11.96 -12.47
C GLY A 136 -30.80 -10.72 -12.01
N SER A 137 -31.49 -9.61 -11.74
CA SER A 137 -30.87 -8.43 -11.10
C SER A 137 -30.57 -8.65 -9.62
N ALA A 138 -31.45 -9.36 -8.89
CA ALA A 138 -31.29 -9.65 -7.47
C ALA A 138 -30.16 -10.68 -7.24
N GLU A 139 -30.11 -11.72 -8.07
CA GLU A 139 -29.07 -12.75 -8.08
C GLU A 139 -27.72 -12.17 -8.51
N SER A 140 -27.67 -11.32 -9.52
CA SER A 140 -26.42 -10.62 -9.87
C SER A 140 -25.97 -9.63 -8.79
N THR A 141 -26.89 -8.97 -8.08
CA THR A 141 -26.53 -8.17 -6.89
C THR A 141 -26.10 -9.03 -5.71
N ALA A 142 -26.67 -10.22 -5.53
CA ALA A 142 -26.30 -11.15 -4.48
C ALA A 142 -24.92 -11.77 -4.75
N LEU A 143 -24.65 -12.19 -5.99
CA LEU A 143 -23.34 -12.65 -6.44
C LEU A 143 -22.27 -11.55 -6.38
N ARG A 144 -22.64 -10.28 -6.66
CA ARG A 144 -21.74 -9.13 -6.46
C ARG A 144 -21.51 -8.83 -4.98
N ALA A 145 -22.51 -9.00 -4.12
CA ALA A 145 -22.37 -8.87 -2.67
C ALA A 145 -21.53 -10.01 -2.07
N ASP A 146 -21.68 -11.23 -2.59
CA ASP A 146 -20.89 -12.40 -2.22
C ASP A 146 -19.42 -12.26 -2.68
N ALA A 147 -19.19 -11.77 -3.89
CA ALA A 147 -17.85 -11.41 -4.37
C ALA A 147 -17.21 -10.26 -3.55
N GLY A 148 -18.02 -9.32 -3.03
CA GLY A 148 -17.58 -8.29 -2.08
C GLY A 148 -17.17 -8.87 -0.73
N ASN A 149 -17.82 -9.96 -0.29
CA ASN A 149 -17.47 -10.70 0.92
C ASN A 149 -16.23 -11.59 0.77
N ALA A 150 -15.79 -11.91 -0.46
CA ALA A 150 -14.63 -12.77 -0.69
C ALA A 150 -13.28 -12.09 -0.34
N TYR A 151 -13.23 -10.75 -0.33
CA TYR A 151 -12.01 -10.00 -0.01
C TYR A 151 -11.85 -9.70 1.49
N ASP A 152 -12.94 -9.71 2.27
CA ASP A 152 -12.94 -9.55 3.73
C ASP A 152 -13.92 -10.54 4.40
N SER A 153 -13.65 -11.83 4.23
CA SER A 153 -14.45 -12.88 4.88
C SER A 153 -14.29 -12.83 6.40
N ALA A 154 -15.36 -13.20 7.11
CA ALA A 154 -15.36 -13.25 8.57
C ALA A 154 -14.25 -14.17 9.11
N GLU A 155 -14.02 -15.33 8.47
CA GLU A 155 -12.94 -16.23 8.86
C GLU A 155 -11.55 -15.58 8.72
N ARG A 156 -11.32 -14.74 7.70
CA ARG A 156 -10.02 -14.05 7.53
C ARG A 156 -9.79 -13.03 8.66
N ARG A 157 -10.83 -12.32 9.09
CA ARG A 157 -10.78 -11.38 10.23
C ARG A 157 -10.48 -12.10 11.54
N GLU A 158 -11.10 -13.25 11.75
CA GLU A 158 -10.90 -14.06 12.95
C GLU A 158 -9.50 -14.70 13.00
N ALA A 159 -9.01 -15.25 11.88
CA ALA A 159 -7.66 -15.77 11.79
C ALA A 159 -6.59 -14.70 12.01
N TYR A 160 -6.80 -13.49 11.48
CA TYR A 160 -5.91 -12.36 11.71
C TYR A 160 -5.96 -11.88 13.17
N ALA A 161 -7.14 -11.77 13.78
CA ALA A 161 -7.27 -11.44 15.20
C ALA A 161 -6.56 -12.48 16.11
N ALA A 162 -6.70 -13.78 15.79
CA ALA A 162 -6.00 -14.85 16.49
C ALA A 162 -4.47 -14.74 16.35
N SER A 163 -3.97 -14.31 15.19
CA SER A 163 -2.52 -14.06 14.98
C SER A 163 -1.96 -12.91 15.82
N LEU A 164 -2.81 -12.00 16.29
CA LEU A 164 -2.44 -10.84 17.10
C LEU A 164 -2.52 -11.11 18.61
N ALA A 165 -3.15 -12.21 19.02
CA ALA A 165 -3.30 -12.61 20.41
C ALA A 165 -1.98 -13.18 20.95
N GLY A 166 -1.08 -12.29 21.37
CA GLY A 166 0.15 -12.63 22.08
C GLY A 166 0.09 -12.26 23.57
N PRO A 167 0.96 -12.82 24.45
CA PRO A 167 0.92 -12.61 25.90
C PRO A 167 1.09 -11.16 26.39
N ARG A 168 1.36 -10.21 25.48
CA ARG A 168 1.62 -8.78 25.79
C ARG A 168 0.78 -7.81 24.95
N VAL A 169 -0.22 -8.30 24.21
CA VAL A 169 -1.07 -7.44 23.37
C VAL A 169 -2.42 -7.26 24.03
N SER A 170 -2.81 -6.02 24.31
CA SER A 170 -4.10 -5.72 24.91
C SER A 170 -5.24 -5.89 23.90
N ALA A 171 -6.44 -6.20 24.36
CA ALA A 171 -7.61 -6.31 23.49
C ALA A 171 -7.88 -5.03 22.69
N GLU A 172 -7.60 -3.86 23.29
CA GLU A 172 -7.73 -2.56 22.63
C GLU A 172 -6.73 -2.41 21.48
N ASP A 173 -5.47 -2.81 21.66
CA ASP A 173 -4.46 -2.81 20.58
C ASP A 173 -4.84 -3.74 19.41
N ILE A 174 -5.44 -4.90 19.72
CA ILE A 174 -5.96 -5.81 18.70
C ILE A 174 -7.05 -5.12 17.90
N THR A 175 -8.01 -4.43 18.54
CA THR A 175 -9.09 -3.72 17.82
C THR A 175 -8.57 -2.57 16.95
N VAL A 176 -7.58 -1.82 17.43
CA VAL A 176 -6.95 -0.73 16.68
C VAL A 176 -6.24 -1.28 15.45
N ARG A 177 -5.51 -2.39 15.59
CA ARG A 177 -4.79 -3.04 14.49
C ARG A 177 -5.74 -3.72 13.49
N MET A 178 -6.82 -4.32 13.97
CA MET A 178 -7.92 -4.84 13.14
C MET A 178 -8.53 -3.73 12.28
N ARG A 179 -8.88 -2.58 12.89
CA ARG A 179 -9.44 -1.42 12.18
C ARG A 179 -8.48 -0.83 11.15
N ALA A 180 -7.18 -0.83 11.44
CA ALA A 180 -6.16 -0.40 10.48
C ALA A 180 -6.07 -1.34 9.27
N ALA A 181 -6.09 -2.66 9.50
CA ALA A 181 -6.02 -3.66 8.43
C ALA A 181 -7.25 -3.61 7.50
N THR A 182 -8.47 -3.42 8.04
CA THR A 182 -9.69 -3.23 7.23
C THR A 182 -9.57 -2.04 6.27
N ASN A 183 -8.89 -0.96 6.68
CA ASN A 183 -8.70 0.22 5.83
C ASN A 183 -7.58 0.06 4.78
N GLN A 184 -6.70 -0.94 4.93
CA GLN A 184 -5.73 -1.30 3.89
C GLN A 184 -6.34 -2.19 2.80
N GLY A 185 -7.55 -2.70 3.01
CA GLY A 185 -8.29 -3.54 2.06
C GLY A 185 -9.21 -2.78 1.09
N ARG A 186 -9.16 -1.46 1.01
CA ARG A 186 -10.03 -0.72 0.09
C ARG A 186 -9.58 -0.96 -1.36
N PRO A 187 -10.39 -1.62 -2.23
CA PRO A 187 -9.98 -1.88 -3.59
C PRO A 187 -9.79 -0.55 -4.36
N PRO A 188 -8.88 -0.48 -5.36
CA PRO A 188 -8.51 0.77 -6.02
C PRO A 188 -9.70 1.58 -6.56
N GLN A 189 -10.72 0.88 -7.05
CA GLN A 189 -11.96 1.47 -7.57
C GLN A 189 -12.81 2.20 -6.50
N ASP A 190 -12.78 1.72 -5.25
CA ASP A 190 -13.47 2.36 -4.13
C ASP A 190 -12.70 3.56 -3.58
N ALA A 191 -11.37 3.57 -3.72
CA ALA A 191 -10.53 4.70 -3.30
C ALA A 191 -10.78 5.95 -4.16
N VAL A 192 -11.15 5.76 -5.44
CA VAL A 192 -11.41 6.84 -6.41
C VAL A 192 -12.84 7.36 -6.35
N THR A 193 -13.81 6.54 -5.92
CA THR A 193 -15.23 6.93 -5.73
C THR A 193 -15.54 7.43 -4.32
N SER A 194 -14.63 7.18 -3.36
CA SER A 194 -14.36 8.03 -2.19
C SER A 194 -14.55 9.54 -2.34
N PRO A 195 -15.62 10.23 -1.89
CA PRO A 195 -15.45 11.66 -1.64
C PRO A 195 -14.33 11.79 -0.60
N SER A 196 -13.25 12.48 -0.97
CA SER A 196 -12.09 12.66 -0.10
C SER A 196 -12.60 13.20 1.23
N ARG A 197 -12.55 12.39 2.29
CA ARG A 197 -12.82 12.87 3.63
C ARG A 197 -11.67 13.79 3.99
N SER A 198 -11.81 15.06 3.60
CA SER A 198 -11.03 16.16 4.13
C SER A 198 -11.03 15.99 5.64
N GLY A 199 -9.87 15.64 6.19
CA GLY A 199 -9.72 15.51 7.62
C GLY A 199 -10.12 16.85 8.22
N ASN A 200 -11.16 16.85 9.05
CA ASN A 200 -11.38 17.92 10.01
C ASN A 200 -10.15 17.95 10.93
N ARG A 201 -9.09 18.65 10.50
CA ARG A 201 -8.11 19.21 11.41
C ARG A 201 -8.88 20.28 12.15
N THR A 202 -9.41 19.91 13.31
CA THR A 202 -9.87 20.87 14.30
C THR A 202 -8.69 21.81 14.55
N ALA A 203 -8.73 22.98 13.94
CA ALA A 203 -7.73 24.01 14.13
C ALA A 203 -7.75 24.38 15.61
N ALA A 204 -6.65 24.18 16.30
CA ALA A 204 -6.46 24.71 17.64
C ALA A 204 -6.69 26.24 17.60
N PRO A 205 -7.47 26.82 18.53
CA PRO A 205 -7.73 28.25 18.50
C PRO A 205 -6.42 29.02 18.73
N ARG A 206 -6.04 29.81 17.73
CA ARG A 206 -4.94 30.78 17.84
C ARG A 206 -5.35 31.85 18.85
N HIS A 207 -4.76 31.80 20.04
CA HIS A 207 -4.86 32.88 21.02
C HIS A 207 -4.21 34.14 20.43
N VAL A 208 -5.03 35.12 20.06
CA VAL A 208 -4.58 36.44 19.62
C VAL A 208 -4.12 37.20 20.86
N LEU A 209 -2.81 37.36 21.03
CA LEU A 209 -2.25 38.31 21.99
C LEU A 209 -2.45 39.72 21.43
N THR A 210 -3.51 40.39 21.89
CA THR A 210 -3.70 41.83 21.71
C THR A 210 -2.63 42.58 22.51
N ARG A 211 -1.56 43.02 21.85
CA ARG A 211 -0.73 44.12 22.37
C ARG A 211 -1.45 45.44 22.07
N THR A 212 -2.26 45.87 23.03
CA THR A 212 -2.75 47.25 23.13
C THR A 212 -1.54 48.17 23.24
N ARG A 213 -1.32 49.00 22.23
CA ARG A 213 -0.42 50.16 22.31
C ARG A 213 -1.12 51.22 23.16
N GLU A 214 -0.71 51.34 24.41
CA GLU A 214 -1.06 52.49 25.23
C GLU A 214 -0.26 53.70 24.74
N ARG A 215 -0.97 54.59 24.04
CA ARG A 215 -0.50 55.90 23.58
C ARG A 215 -0.65 56.86 24.75
N GLY A 216 0.40 57.66 24.97
CA GLY A 216 0.63 58.47 26.15
C GLY A 216 -0.54 59.29 26.69
N ASP A 217 -0.61 59.35 28.00
CA ASP A 217 -0.98 60.54 28.73
C ASP A 217 -0.29 60.51 30.10
N ARG A 218 0.55 61.52 30.36
CA ARG A 218 0.79 62.09 31.70
C ARG A 218 1.67 63.32 31.56
N SER A 219 0.97 64.42 31.31
CA SER A 219 1.41 65.74 31.75
C SER A 219 1.32 65.81 33.28
N ARG A 220 2.42 66.13 33.95
CA ARG A 220 2.52 67.12 35.05
C ARG A 220 3.95 67.26 35.51
#